data_AF-A0A2V3PJW8-F1
#
_entry.id   AF-A0A2V3PJW8-F1
#
_cell.length_a   1.000
_cell.length_b   1.000
_cell.length_c   1.000
_cell.angle_alpha   90.00
_cell.angle_beta   90.00
_cell.angle_gamma   90.00
#
_symmetry.space_group_name_H-M   'P 1'
#
loop_
_entity.id
_entity.type
_entity.pdbx_description
1 polymer ?
#
loop_
_entity_poly.entity_id
_entity_poly.type
_entity_poly.pdbx_seq_one_letter_code
_entity_poly.pdbx_strand_id
1 'polypeptide(L)'
;MFLELLEEGLKAKVEVRHHKKYRERLEQEVYIIESTNNVDYFLIQWDMVKEARKRKIAVGIGRGSAGGSLVSYLLGIISIDPIRYDLIFSRFLVPERCGLNWVDDITVIGQDMHVGKGEKVIEVNLEDRQVVFYGKAELRIIRDDKEMTVFAYNLQPGDEIQFDNRDLLWTLNELLK
;
A
#
# COMPACT_ATOMS: atom_id res chain seq x y z
N MET A 1 -2.57 12.91 -4.42
CA MET A 1 -1.21 13.24 -4.89
C MET A 1 -0.43 12.03 -5.41
N PHE A 2 0.03 11.07 -4.59
CA PHE A 2 0.89 9.97 -5.06
C PHE A 2 0.29 9.15 -6.21
N LEU A 3 -0.95 8.67 -6.06
CA LEU A 3 -1.65 7.90 -7.10
C LEU A 3 -1.92 8.71 -8.37
N GLU A 4 -2.18 10.00 -8.26
CA GLU A 4 -2.40 10.90 -9.40
C GLU A 4 -1.12 11.04 -10.22
N LEU A 5 0.04 11.23 -9.57
CA LEU A 5 1.34 11.28 -10.22
C LEU A 5 1.68 9.98 -10.96
N LEU A 6 1.29 8.83 -10.39
CA LEU A 6 1.46 7.53 -11.04
C LEU A 6 0.58 7.40 -12.29
N GLU A 7 -0.67 7.85 -12.21
CA GLU A 7 -1.58 7.85 -13.35
C GLU A 7 -1.10 8.80 -14.46
N GLU A 8 -0.60 9.97 -14.12
CA GLU A 8 0.05 10.90 -15.06
C GLU A 8 1.28 10.25 -15.72
N GLY A 9 2.13 9.62 -14.93
CA GLY A 9 3.31 8.89 -15.42
C GLY A 9 2.95 7.75 -16.36
N LEU A 10 1.90 6.97 -16.04
CA LEU A 10 1.40 5.88 -16.87
C LEU A 10 0.93 6.39 -18.23
N LYS A 11 0.11 7.45 -18.24
CA LYS A 11 -0.39 8.08 -19.47
C LYS A 11 0.74 8.67 -20.32
N ALA A 12 1.74 9.27 -19.68
CA ALA A 12 2.84 9.93 -20.38
C ALA A 12 3.88 8.94 -20.96
N LYS A 13 4.08 7.79 -20.33
CA LYS A 13 5.20 6.88 -20.65
C LYS A 13 4.79 5.57 -21.30
N VAL A 14 3.53 5.15 -21.16
CA VAL A 14 3.08 3.82 -21.57
C VAL A 14 1.96 3.93 -22.59
N GLU A 15 2.11 3.22 -23.71
CA GLU A 15 1.07 3.13 -24.73
C GLU A 15 -0.20 2.45 -24.18
N VAL A 16 -1.37 2.95 -24.56
CA VAL A 16 -2.68 2.49 -24.07
C VAL A 16 -2.87 0.98 -24.21
N ARG A 17 -2.39 0.38 -25.30
CA ARG A 17 -2.48 -1.08 -25.53
C ARG A 17 -1.78 -1.93 -24.47
N HIS A 18 -0.81 -1.36 -23.75
CA HIS A 18 -0.06 -2.05 -22.69
C HIS A 18 -0.55 -1.73 -21.28
N HIS A 19 -1.51 -0.80 -21.12
CA HIS A 19 -1.94 -0.32 -19.80
C HIS A 19 -2.36 -1.44 -18.86
N LYS A 20 -3.05 -2.48 -19.35
CA LYS A 20 -3.48 -3.61 -18.52
C LYS A 20 -2.30 -4.25 -17.77
N LYS A 21 -1.25 -4.66 -18.49
CA LYS A 21 -0.04 -5.29 -17.91
C LYS A 21 0.65 -4.37 -16.90
N TYR A 22 0.70 -3.08 -17.19
CA TYR A 22 1.35 -2.10 -16.31
C TYR A 22 0.52 -1.84 -15.05
N ARG A 23 -0.82 -1.81 -15.15
CA ARG A 23 -1.70 -1.66 -14.00
C ARG A 23 -1.61 -2.84 -13.04
N GLU A 24 -1.60 -4.07 -13.56
CA GLU A 24 -1.44 -5.27 -12.73
C GLU A 24 -0.16 -5.20 -11.87
N ARG A 25 0.98 -4.79 -12.45
CA ARG A 25 2.22 -4.58 -11.69
C ARG A 25 2.14 -3.36 -10.78
N LEU A 26 1.55 -2.26 -11.24
CA LEU A 26 1.43 -1.03 -10.46
C LEU A 26 0.61 -1.25 -9.19
N GLU A 27 -0.50 -1.99 -9.28
CA GLU A 27 -1.34 -2.35 -8.14
C GLU A 27 -0.55 -3.11 -7.07
N GLN A 28 0.28 -4.08 -7.48
CA GLN A 28 1.15 -4.84 -6.57
C GLN A 28 2.21 -3.94 -5.91
N GLU A 29 2.90 -3.10 -6.68
CA GLU A 29 3.92 -2.20 -6.13
C GLU A 29 3.32 -1.16 -5.19
N VAL A 30 2.20 -0.54 -5.59
CA VAL A 30 1.50 0.45 -4.77
C VAL A 30 1.02 -0.17 -3.47
N TYR A 31 0.46 -1.39 -3.52
CA TYR A 31 0.09 -2.13 -2.32
C TYR A 31 1.28 -2.25 -1.36
N ILE A 32 2.40 -2.80 -1.82
CA ILE A 32 3.59 -3.00 -0.98
C ILE A 32 4.12 -1.66 -0.46
N ILE A 33 4.19 -0.62 -1.28
CA ILE A 33 4.77 0.68 -0.90
C ILE A 33 3.91 1.39 0.14
N GLU A 34 2.58 1.36 -0.03
CA GLU A 34 1.66 1.89 0.97
C GLU A 34 1.75 1.08 2.26
N SER A 35 1.63 -0.25 2.19
CA SER A 35 1.71 -1.11 3.37
C SER A 35 3.07 -1.03 4.08
N THR A 36 4.16 -0.68 3.41
CA THR A 36 5.47 -0.53 4.07
C THR A 36 5.79 0.91 4.49
N ASN A 37 4.81 1.81 4.44
CA ASN A 37 4.94 3.22 4.78
C ASN A 37 6.07 3.94 4.01
N ASN A 38 6.26 3.59 2.74
CA ASN A 38 7.34 4.13 1.92
C ASN A 38 6.89 5.24 0.97
N VAL A 39 5.60 5.61 0.95
CA VAL A 39 5.06 6.63 0.02
C VAL A 39 5.86 7.93 0.07
N ASP A 40 6.13 8.45 1.28
CA ASP A 40 6.86 9.70 1.46
C ASP A 40 8.29 9.63 0.92
N TYR A 41 8.96 8.48 1.07
CA TYR A 41 10.28 8.26 0.50
C TYR A 41 10.26 8.43 -1.03
N PHE A 42 9.26 7.86 -1.74
CA PHE A 42 9.14 8.04 -3.18
C PHE A 42 8.81 9.47 -3.58
N LEU A 43 7.96 10.16 -2.80
CA LEU A 43 7.58 11.54 -3.09
C LEU A 43 8.75 12.53 -2.92
N ILE A 44 9.59 12.34 -1.89
CA ILE A 44 10.81 13.13 -1.70
C ILE A 44 11.75 12.94 -2.91
N GLN A 45 11.98 11.70 -3.32
CA GLN A 45 12.86 11.40 -4.45
C GLN A 45 12.32 11.93 -5.78
N TRP A 46 11.00 11.83 -5.99
CA TRP A 46 10.33 12.44 -7.14
C TRP A 46 10.55 13.95 -7.19
N ASP A 47 10.34 14.65 -6.07
CA ASP A 47 10.48 16.11 -6.01
C ASP A 47 11.93 16.54 -6.27
N MET A 48 12.90 15.86 -5.64
CA MET A 48 14.32 16.10 -5.85
C MET A 48 14.72 15.96 -7.33
N VAL A 49 14.29 14.87 -7.98
CA VAL A 49 14.61 14.60 -9.39
C VAL A 49 13.91 15.61 -10.31
N LYS A 50 12.65 15.95 -10.01
CA LYS A 50 11.87 16.94 -10.76
C LYS A 50 12.52 18.32 -10.69
N GLU A 51 12.91 18.78 -9.50
CA GLU A 51 13.54 20.08 -9.29
C GLU A 51 14.94 20.13 -9.93
N ALA A 52 15.73 19.06 -9.83
CA ALA A 52 17.01 18.96 -10.54
C ALA A 52 16.84 19.13 -12.05
N ARG A 53 15.87 18.41 -12.66
CA ARG A 53 15.57 18.54 -14.09
C ARG A 53 15.10 19.96 -14.46
N LYS A 54 14.24 20.57 -13.64
CA LYS A 54 13.78 21.96 -13.84
C LYS A 54 14.94 22.96 -13.83
N ARG A 55 15.93 22.75 -12.97
CA ARG A 55 17.17 23.54 -12.91
C ARG A 55 18.22 23.14 -13.95
N LYS A 56 17.89 22.22 -14.87
CA LYS A 56 18.80 21.67 -15.89
C LYS A 56 20.05 20.99 -15.30
N ILE A 57 19.94 20.46 -14.07
CA ILE A 57 20.96 19.62 -13.45
C ILE A 57 20.78 18.21 -14.01
N ALA A 58 21.88 17.62 -14.50
CA ALA A 58 21.86 16.28 -15.04
C ALA A 58 21.56 15.25 -13.93
N VAL A 59 20.56 14.39 -14.17
CA VAL A 59 20.23 13.24 -13.33
C VAL A 59 20.52 11.96 -14.10
N GLY A 60 21.10 10.97 -13.43
CA GLY A 60 21.38 9.67 -14.04
C GLY A 60 20.10 8.88 -14.36
N ILE A 61 20.23 7.79 -15.10
CA ILE A 61 19.12 6.90 -15.49
C ILE A 61 18.50 6.09 -14.33
N GLY A 62 19.00 6.25 -13.10
CA GLY A 62 18.75 5.36 -11.95
C GLY A 62 19.94 4.41 -11.69
N ARG A 63 20.06 3.90 -10.45
CA ARG A 63 21.09 2.94 -10.04
C ARG A 63 20.54 1.96 -9.01
N GLY A 64 21.23 0.82 -8.88
CA GLY A 64 20.89 -0.22 -7.91
C GLY A 64 19.55 -0.90 -8.19
N SER A 65 18.97 -1.49 -7.15
CA SER A 65 17.75 -2.30 -7.26
C SER A 65 16.51 -1.49 -7.63
N ALA A 66 16.51 -0.16 -7.47
CA ALA A 66 15.41 0.72 -7.86
C ALA A 66 14.98 0.55 -9.33
N GLY A 67 15.88 0.07 -10.20
CA GLY A 67 15.59 -0.30 -11.58
C GLY A 67 14.44 -1.30 -11.77
N GLY A 68 14.10 -2.09 -10.74
CA GLY A 68 12.98 -3.04 -10.76
C GLY A 68 11.60 -2.45 -10.42
N SER A 69 11.52 -1.17 -10.06
CA SER A 69 10.27 -0.53 -9.64
C SER A 69 9.60 0.25 -10.77
N LEU A 70 8.39 -0.17 -11.10
CA LEU A 70 7.51 0.55 -12.01
C LEU A 70 7.11 1.91 -11.43
N VAL A 71 6.83 1.99 -10.11
CA VAL A 71 6.55 3.27 -9.44
C VAL A 71 7.70 4.26 -9.65
N SER A 72 8.95 3.84 -9.45
CA SER A 72 10.12 4.69 -9.70
C SER A 72 10.21 5.16 -11.15
N TYR A 73 9.88 4.29 -12.10
CA TYR A 73 9.86 4.62 -13.52
C TYR A 73 8.76 5.62 -13.85
N LEU A 74 7.53 5.41 -13.37
CA LEU A 74 6.39 6.29 -13.66
C LEU A 74 6.58 7.69 -13.07
N LEU A 75 7.10 7.79 -11.84
CA LEU A 75 7.49 9.06 -11.22
C LEU A 75 8.69 9.73 -11.92
N GLY A 76 9.42 9.00 -12.76
CA GLY A 76 10.60 9.53 -13.45
C GLY A 76 11.85 9.67 -12.58
N ILE A 77 11.85 9.00 -11.42
CA ILE A 77 13.04 8.82 -10.56
C ILE A 77 14.10 8.03 -11.33
N ILE A 78 13.67 7.00 -12.06
CA ILE A 78 14.51 6.24 -13.00
C ILE A 78 14.00 6.40 -14.44
N SER A 79 14.86 6.07 -15.41
CA SER A 79 14.55 6.15 -16.84
C SER A 79 14.39 4.78 -17.51
N ILE A 80 14.63 3.69 -16.77
CA ILE A 80 14.55 2.31 -17.26
C ILE A 80 13.14 1.78 -17.00
N ASP A 81 12.51 1.23 -18.03
CA ASP A 81 11.22 0.56 -17.92
C ASP A 81 11.40 -0.89 -17.41
N PRO A 82 11.00 -1.21 -16.18
CA PRO A 82 11.22 -2.53 -15.60
C PRO A 82 10.41 -3.64 -16.30
N ILE A 83 9.23 -3.32 -16.84
CA ILE A 83 8.37 -4.33 -17.48
C ILE A 83 8.94 -4.71 -18.84
N ARG A 84 9.53 -3.76 -19.56
CA ARG A 84 10.19 -4.02 -20.85
C ARG A 84 11.41 -4.93 -20.71
N TYR A 85 12.16 -4.80 -19.62
CA TYR A 85 13.40 -5.54 -19.38
C TYR A 85 13.25 -6.67 -18.36
N ASP A 86 12.02 -7.04 -18.01
CA ASP A 86 11.69 -8.11 -17.08
C ASP A 86 12.40 -7.99 -15.71
N LEU A 87 12.48 -6.75 -15.20
CA LEU A 87 13.12 -6.45 -13.93
C LEU A 87 12.14 -6.65 -12.76
N ILE A 88 12.68 -7.18 -11.66
CA ILE A 88 11.89 -7.71 -10.55
C ILE A 88 11.82 -6.69 -9.40
N PHE A 89 10.60 -6.31 -9.00
CA PHE A 89 10.35 -5.34 -7.94
C PHE A 89 10.76 -5.87 -6.56
N SER A 90 10.53 -7.14 -6.28
CA SER A 90 10.90 -7.76 -5.00
C SER A 90 12.41 -7.73 -4.74
N ARG A 91 13.26 -7.47 -5.74
CA ARG A 91 14.69 -7.25 -5.50
C ARG A 91 14.99 -5.87 -4.91
N PHE A 92 14.10 -4.91 -5.12
CA PHE A 92 14.17 -3.55 -4.60
C PHE A 92 13.56 -3.44 -3.21
N LEU A 93 12.29 -3.82 -3.09
CA LEU A 93 11.54 -3.72 -1.86
C LEU A 93 10.97 -5.10 -1.54
N VAL A 94 11.51 -5.71 -0.48
CA VAL A 94 11.08 -7.01 0.04
C VAL A 94 10.16 -6.71 1.23
N PRO A 95 8.85 -6.97 1.14
CA PRO A 95 7.91 -6.63 2.21
C PRO A 95 8.33 -7.18 3.58
N GLU A 96 8.84 -8.41 3.61
CA GLU A 96 9.28 -9.12 4.83
C GLU A 96 10.45 -8.41 5.53
N ARG A 97 11.27 -7.65 4.79
CA ARG A 97 12.39 -6.88 5.36
C ARG A 97 11.96 -5.50 5.86
N CYS A 98 10.74 -5.08 5.55
CA CYS A 98 10.15 -3.81 5.96
C CYS A 98 9.14 -3.99 7.10
N GLY A 99 9.11 -5.17 7.74
CA GLY A 99 8.16 -5.48 8.81
C GLY A 99 6.74 -5.75 8.30
N LEU A 100 6.58 -6.11 7.03
CA LEU A 100 5.32 -6.67 6.54
C LEU A 100 5.32 -8.16 6.87
N ASN A 101 4.61 -8.52 7.94
CA ASN A 101 4.35 -9.91 8.28
C ASN A 101 3.28 -10.43 7.33
N TRP A 102 3.63 -11.40 6.48
CA TRP A 102 2.62 -12.13 5.72
C TRP A 102 2.11 -13.30 6.58
N VAL A 103 0.81 -13.28 6.91
CA VAL A 103 -0.03 -14.44 7.29
C VAL A 103 0.50 -15.35 8.42
N ASP A 104 1.05 -14.78 9.49
CA ASP A 104 1.28 -15.56 10.74
C ASP A 104 0.58 -14.96 11.97
N ASP A 105 0.10 -13.71 11.90
CA ASP A 105 -0.64 -13.06 12.99
C ASP A 105 -2.16 -13.03 12.68
N ILE A 106 -2.76 -14.23 12.57
CA ILE A 106 -4.21 -14.37 12.46
C ILE A 106 -4.84 -13.83 13.74
N THR A 107 -5.70 -12.82 13.63
CA THR A 107 -6.32 -12.22 14.81
C THR A 107 -7.80 -12.52 14.88
N VAL A 108 -8.22 -13.24 15.93
CA VAL A 108 -9.61 -13.58 16.20
C VAL A 108 -10.31 -12.41 16.92
N ILE A 109 -11.49 -12.01 16.44
CA ILE A 109 -12.32 -11.02 17.14
C ILE A 109 -12.89 -11.63 18.42
N GLY A 110 -12.56 -11.04 19.58
CA GLY A 110 -13.12 -11.38 20.88
C GLY A 110 -14.61 -11.02 21.01
N GLN A 111 -15.26 -11.53 22.07
CA GLN A 111 -16.73 -11.52 22.21
C GLN A 111 -17.38 -10.13 22.35
N ASP A 112 -16.60 -9.07 22.61
CA ASP A 112 -17.12 -7.76 22.99
C ASP A 112 -16.91 -6.70 21.90
N MET A 113 -17.81 -6.67 20.91
CA MET A 113 -17.94 -5.56 19.95
C MET A 113 -18.98 -4.56 20.46
N HIS A 114 -18.55 -3.33 20.78
CA HIS A 114 -19.44 -2.27 21.23
C HIS A 114 -19.67 -1.26 20.10
N VAL A 115 -20.93 -1.11 19.68
CA VAL A 115 -21.33 -0.05 18.74
C VAL A 115 -22.05 1.05 19.53
N GLY A 116 -21.33 2.15 19.77
CA GLY A 116 -21.88 3.34 20.41
C GLY A 116 -23.00 3.99 19.57
N LYS A 117 -24.00 4.57 20.25
CA LYS A 117 -25.20 5.10 19.60
C LYS A 117 -24.88 6.42 18.88
N GLY A 118 -24.55 6.33 17.59
CA GLY A 118 -24.42 7.48 16.67
C GLY A 118 -23.09 7.62 15.93
N GLU A 119 -22.14 6.70 16.11
CA GLU A 119 -20.78 6.88 15.59
C GLU A 119 -20.39 5.98 14.42
N LYS A 120 -19.44 6.49 13.64
CA LYS A 120 -18.96 5.99 12.35
C LYS A 120 -17.84 4.96 12.49
N VAL A 121 -17.61 4.44 13.70
CA VAL A 121 -16.44 3.65 14.07
C VAL A 121 -16.85 2.41 14.87
N ILE A 122 -15.99 1.41 14.88
CA ILE A 122 -16.23 0.09 15.49
C ILE A 122 -15.02 -0.27 16.32
N GLU A 123 -15.26 -0.52 17.59
CA GLU A 123 -14.24 -0.99 18.51
C GLU A 123 -14.19 -2.51 18.51
N VAL A 124 -13.01 -3.05 18.25
CA VAL A 124 -12.75 -4.48 18.18
C VAL A 124 -11.70 -4.83 19.22
N ASN A 125 -12.05 -5.76 20.11
CA ASN A 125 -11.12 -6.35 21.06
C ASN A 125 -10.45 -7.56 20.42
N LEU A 126 -9.14 -7.46 20.20
CA LEU A 126 -8.29 -8.53 19.71
C LEU A 126 -7.62 -9.22 20.91
N GLU A 127 -6.95 -10.35 20.69
CA GLU A 127 -6.32 -11.11 21.77
C GLU A 127 -5.25 -10.32 22.55
N ASP A 128 -4.51 -9.44 21.87
CA ASP A 128 -3.35 -8.72 22.40
C ASP A 128 -3.56 -7.20 22.56
N ARG A 129 -4.60 -6.63 21.92
CA ARG A 129 -4.84 -5.18 21.88
C ARG A 129 -6.29 -4.83 21.53
N GLN A 130 -6.65 -3.56 21.74
CA GLN A 130 -7.92 -3.00 21.26
C GLN A 130 -7.65 -2.13 20.02
N VAL A 131 -8.48 -2.28 18.99
CA VAL A 131 -8.38 -1.52 17.73
C VAL A 131 -9.71 -0.86 17.43
N VAL A 132 -9.66 0.34 16.85
CA VAL A 132 -10.84 1.08 16.40
C VAL A 132 -10.77 1.21 14.88
N PHE A 133 -11.83 0.77 14.20
CA PHE A 133 -11.95 0.89 12.75
C PHE A 133 -12.98 1.94 12.38
N TYR A 134 -12.75 2.66 11.28
CA TYR A 134 -13.84 3.35 10.60
C TYR A 134 -14.81 2.32 10.04
N GLY A 135 -16.12 2.49 10.26
CA GLY A 135 -17.13 1.50 9.89
C GLY A 135 -17.12 1.13 8.41
N LYS A 136 -16.77 2.07 7.53
CA LYS A 136 -16.64 1.83 6.08
C LYS A 136 -15.23 1.42 5.65
N ALA A 137 -14.33 1.11 6.57
CA ALA A 137 -13.07 0.47 6.21
C ALA A 137 -13.38 -0.91 5.62
N GLU A 138 -12.78 -1.22 4.47
CA GLU A 138 -12.82 -2.57 3.89
C GLU A 138 -11.69 -3.39 4.50
N LEU A 139 -12.03 -4.53 5.10
CA LEU A 139 -11.12 -5.43 5.78
C LEU A 139 -11.15 -6.79 5.09
N ARG A 140 -9.99 -7.45 5.02
CA ARG A 140 -9.93 -8.86 4.64
C ARG A 140 -10.11 -9.71 5.88
N ILE A 141 -11.00 -10.68 5.79
CA ILE A 141 -11.30 -11.61 6.87
C ILE A 141 -11.32 -13.05 6.37
N ILE A 142 -11.11 -13.99 7.28
CA ILE A 142 -11.50 -15.39 7.13
C ILE A 142 -12.75 -15.62 7.98
N ARG A 143 -13.83 -16.09 7.35
CA ARG A 143 -15.07 -16.53 8.00
C ARG A 143 -15.41 -17.92 7.49
N ASP A 144 -15.60 -18.88 8.40
CA ASP A 144 -15.90 -20.27 8.05
C ASP A 144 -14.91 -20.86 7.00
N ASP A 145 -13.61 -20.69 7.22
CA ASP A 145 -12.51 -21.10 6.32
C ASP A 145 -12.53 -20.47 4.91
N LYS A 146 -13.26 -19.37 4.71
CA LYS A 146 -13.31 -18.64 3.43
C LYS A 146 -12.78 -17.22 3.58
N GLU A 147 -11.85 -16.88 2.70
CA GLU A 147 -11.32 -15.53 2.57
C GLU A 147 -12.33 -14.63 1.84
N MET A 148 -12.61 -13.45 2.42
CA MET A 148 -13.49 -12.44 1.83
C MET A 148 -13.14 -11.02 2.29
N THR A 149 -13.61 -10.03 1.52
CA THR A 149 -13.54 -8.62 1.90
C THR A 149 -14.90 -8.17 2.44
N VAL A 150 -14.92 -7.56 3.63
CA VAL A 150 -16.13 -7.00 4.24
C VAL A 150 -15.87 -5.59 4.75
N PHE A 151 -16.92 -4.77 4.83
CA PHE A 151 -16.83 -3.52 5.59
C PHE A 151 -16.75 -3.81 7.09
N ALA A 152 -16.06 -2.97 7.84
CA ALA A 152 -15.92 -3.14 9.29
C ALA A 152 -17.29 -3.27 10.01
N TYR A 153 -18.34 -2.57 9.56
CA TYR A 153 -19.70 -2.72 10.13
C TYR A 153 -20.38 -4.06 9.88
N ASN A 154 -19.79 -4.91 9.03
CA ASN A 154 -20.23 -6.27 8.75
C ASN A 154 -19.38 -7.34 9.46
N LEU A 155 -18.46 -6.94 10.34
CA LEU A 155 -17.69 -7.85 11.17
C LEU A 155 -18.61 -8.61 12.14
N GLN A 156 -18.24 -9.87 12.39
CA GLN A 156 -18.94 -10.78 13.27
C GLN A 156 -17.95 -11.39 14.28
N PRO A 157 -18.39 -11.71 15.51
CA PRO A 157 -17.56 -12.47 16.44
C PRO A 157 -17.11 -13.79 15.80
N GLY A 158 -15.82 -14.10 15.90
CA GLY A 158 -15.21 -15.25 15.24
C GLY A 158 -14.69 -15.00 13.83
N ASP A 159 -14.88 -13.80 13.27
CA ASP A 159 -14.10 -13.41 12.09
C ASP A 159 -12.62 -13.30 12.45
N GLU A 160 -11.77 -13.80 11.56
CA GLU A 160 -10.32 -13.63 11.66
C GLU A 160 -9.89 -12.49 10.74
N ILE A 161 -9.48 -11.35 11.31
CA ILE A 161 -9.02 -10.20 10.53
C ILE A 161 -7.60 -10.47 10.05
N GLN A 162 -7.41 -10.40 8.73
CA GLN A 162 -6.08 -10.41 8.14
C GLN A 162 -5.56 -8.97 8.13
N PHE A 163 -4.87 -8.58 9.20
CA PHE A 163 -4.20 -7.29 9.25
C PHE A 163 -3.04 -7.29 8.25
N ASP A 164 -3.11 -6.38 7.28
CA ASP A 164 -1.91 -5.92 6.61
C ASP A 164 -1.47 -4.56 7.18
N ASN A 165 -0.25 -4.15 6.85
CA ASN A 165 0.23 -2.86 7.32
C ASN A 165 -0.52 -1.67 6.68
N ARG A 166 -1.30 -1.87 5.61
CA ARG A 166 -2.22 -0.85 5.06
C ARG A 166 -3.38 -0.60 6.02
N ASP A 167 -3.85 -1.63 6.71
CA ASP A 167 -4.88 -1.56 7.75
C ASP A 167 -4.35 -0.92 9.05
N LEU A 168 -3.09 -1.19 9.41
CA LEU A 168 -2.42 -0.59 10.58
C LEU A 168 -2.03 0.88 10.39
N LEU A 169 -1.81 1.32 9.15
CA LEU A 169 -1.49 2.72 8.86
C LEU A 169 -2.63 3.68 9.15
N TRP A 170 -3.88 3.19 9.17
CA TRP A 170 -5.03 3.98 9.60
C TRP A 170 -5.07 4.22 11.12
N THR A 171 -4.30 3.47 11.92
CA THR A 171 -4.30 3.62 13.38
C THR A 171 -3.22 4.58 13.91
N LEU A 172 -2.27 5.03 13.09
CA LEU A 172 -1.11 5.82 13.56
C LEU A 172 -1.31 7.35 13.50
N ASN A 173 -2.31 7.85 12.79
CA ASN A 173 -2.58 9.30 12.70
C ASN A 173 -3.60 9.82 13.72
N GLU A 174 -4.25 8.95 14.51
CA GLU A 174 -5.22 9.38 15.54
C GLU A 174 -4.67 9.37 16.98
N LEU A 175 -3.38 9.08 17.19
CA LEU A 175 -2.72 9.21 18.51
C LEU A 175 -1.91 10.49 18.70
N LEU A 176 -1.97 11.44 17.76
CA LEU A 176 -1.26 12.73 17.83
C LEU A 176 -2.18 13.96 17.93
N LYS A 177 -3.39 13.81 18.46
CA LYS A 177 -4.20 14.95 18.94
C LYS A 177 -4.88 14.67 20.26
#